data_AF-A0A9C6X8K9-F1
#
_entry.id   AF-A0A9C6X8K9-F1
#
_cell.length_a   1.000
_cell.length_b   1.000
_cell.length_c   1.000
_cell.angle_alpha   90.00
_cell.angle_beta   90.00
_cell.angle_gamma   90.00
#
_symmetry.space_group_name_H-M   'P 1'
#
loop_
_entity.id
_entity.type
_entity.pdbx_description
1 polymer ?
#
loop_
_entity_poly.entity_id
_entity_poly.type
_entity_poly.pdbx_seq_one_letter_code
_entity_poly.pdbx_strand_id
1 'polypeptide(L)'
;AAAAQQATNPLEHDLLTQPVDPAYKGVHLKFPLRRKDLEALIDSFRRKKPHRLHAKYVAGVLIEAVEHLKRLPNLNQCSTAVSKQVTICGDLHGKLDDLLVVFHKNGLPSPDSPYIFNGDFVDRGKKGLEVLLLLLGVLLVFPGEVFLNRGNHEDHVMNTSTRNF
;
A
#
# COMPACT_ATOMS: atom_id res chain seq x y z
N ALA A 1 -3.48 -23.74 19.30
CA ALA A 1 -3.61 -24.42 18.00
C ALA A 1 -2.68 -23.71 17.03
N ALA A 2 -1.74 -24.44 16.42
CA ALA A 2 -0.69 -23.91 15.57
C ALA A 2 -1.29 -23.14 14.39
N ALA A 3 -0.95 -21.85 14.27
CA ALA A 3 -1.26 -21.08 13.08
C ALA A 3 -0.52 -21.71 11.91
N ALA A 4 -1.25 -22.25 10.95
CA ALA A 4 -0.69 -22.76 9.71
C ALA A 4 0.07 -21.62 9.02
N GLN A 5 1.40 -21.68 9.05
CA GLN A 5 2.23 -21.02 8.05
C GLN A 5 1.81 -21.62 6.71
N GLN A 6 0.95 -20.90 5.98
CA GLN A 6 0.74 -21.18 4.57
C GLN A 6 2.11 -21.12 3.92
N ALA A 7 2.53 -22.23 3.30
CA ALA A 7 3.81 -22.32 2.65
C ALA A 7 3.89 -21.22 1.58
N THR A 8 4.63 -20.15 1.89
CA THR A 8 5.03 -19.14 0.92
C THR A 8 5.65 -19.88 -0.26
N ASN A 9 5.22 -19.58 -1.49
CA ASN A 9 5.78 -20.20 -2.67
C ASN A 9 7.33 -20.04 -2.64
N PRO A 10 8.12 -21.04 -3.07
CA PRO A 10 9.58 -20.93 -3.11
C PRO A 10 10.14 -19.59 -3.61
N LEU A 11 9.48 -18.95 -4.59
CA LEU A 11 9.85 -17.62 -5.10
C LEU A 11 9.63 -16.49 -4.08
N GLU A 12 8.52 -16.53 -3.34
CA GLU A 12 8.21 -15.56 -2.29
C GLU A 12 9.20 -15.70 -1.13
N HIS A 13 9.50 -16.95 -0.74
CA HIS A 13 10.48 -17.25 0.29
C HIS A 13 11.88 -16.74 -0.09
N ASP A 14 12.32 -16.94 -1.34
CA ASP A 14 13.60 -16.42 -1.83
C ASP A 14 13.66 -14.88 -1.72
N LEU A 15 12.65 -14.17 -2.24
CA LEU A 15 12.59 -12.70 -2.19
C LEU A 15 12.60 -12.15 -0.76
N LEU A 16 11.94 -12.82 0.18
CA LEU A 16 11.89 -12.39 1.58
C LEU A 16 13.20 -12.67 2.34
N THR A 17 13.93 -13.71 1.94
CA THR A 17 15.19 -14.13 2.59
C THR A 17 16.43 -13.51 1.96
N GLN A 18 16.30 -12.84 0.81
CA GLN A 18 17.41 -12.13 0.17
C GLN A 18 18.15 -11.20 1.16
N PRO A 19 19.50 -11.31 1.24
CA PRO A 19 20.29 -10.42 2.06
C PRO A 19 20.22 -9.00 1.48
N VAL A 20 20.09 -8.02 2.36
CA VAL A 20 20.17 -6.61 1.99
C VAL A 20 21.63 -6.20 2.10
N ASP A 21 22.19 -5.62 1.03
CA ASP A 21 23.56 -5.11 1.02
C ASP A 21 23.79 -4.15 2.21
N PRO A 22 24.84 -4.32 3.03
CA PRO A 22 25.17 -3.40 4.11
C PRO A 22 25.33 -1.93 3.69
N ALA A 23 25.66 -1.68 2.42
CA ALA A 23 25.74 -0.34 1.84
C ALA A 23 24.37 0.26 1.48
N TYR A 24 23.27 -0.49 1.61
CA TYR A 24 21.92 -0.01 1.35
C TYR A 24 21.50 1.04 2.39
N LYS A 25 21.28 2.28 1.91
CA LYS A 25 20.91 3.44 2.75
C LYS A 25 19.41 3.73 2.78
N GLY A 26 18.60 2.88 2.15
CA GLY A 26 17.15 3.07 2.11
C GLY A 26 16.44 2.60 3.37
N VAL A 27 15.11 2.69 3.35
CA VAL A 27 14.28 2.28 4.49
C VAL A 27 14.34 0.77 4.68
N HIS A 28 14.42 0.35 5.95
CA HIS A 28 14.40 -1.05 6.35
C HIS A 28 13.06 -1.33 7.02
N LEU A 29 12.19 -2.10 6.35
CA LEU A 29 10.86 -2.45 6.87
C LEU A 29 10.91 -3.75 7.67
N LYS A 30 10.07 -3.83 8.69
CA LYS A 30 9.78 -5.06 9.43
C LYS A 30 8.36 -5.54 9.13
N PHE A 31 8.19 -6.85 9.17
CA PHE A 31 6.98 -7.57 8.83
C PHE A 31 6.57 -8.44 10.05
N PRO A 32 5.29 -8.48 10.48
CA PRO A 32 4.13 -7.76 9.93
C PRO A 32 4.29 -6.25 9.98
N LEU A 33 3.85 -5.57 8.91
CA LEU A 33 4.03 -4.13 8.76
C LEU A 33 3.33 -3.38 9.89
N ARG A 34 4.05 -2.47 10.57
CA ARG A 34 3.50 -1.67 11.67
C ARG A 34 3.48 -0.20 11.32
N ARG A 35 2.77 0.59 12.13
CA ARG A 35 2.70 2.05 12.00
C ARG A 35 4.06 2.71 11.85
N LYS A 36 5.07 2.29 12.64
CA LYS A 36 6.43 2.85 12.55
C LYS A 36 7.09 2.57 11.20
N ASP A 37 6.86 1.38 10.63
CA ASP A 37 7.38 1.00 9.31
C ASP A 37 6.69 1.78 8.20
N LEU A 38 5.37 1.98 8.31
CA LEU A 38 4.59 2.83 7.40
C LEU A 38 5.05 4.30 7.44
N GLU A 39 5.23 4.87 8.63
CA GLU A 39 5.73 6.24 8.81
C GLU A 39 7.13 6.39 8.19
N ALA A 40 8.02 5.42 8.41
CA ALA A 40 9.34 5.41 7.77
C ALA A 40 9.27 5.30 6.24
N LEU A 41 8.30 4.55 5.71
CA LEU A 41 8.06 4.43 4.27
C LEU A 41 7.57 5.75 3.67
N ILE A 42 6.60 6.40 4.32
CA ILE A 42 6.09 7.73 3.94
C ILE A 42 7.24 8.75 3.92
N ASP A 43 8.05 8.78 4.98
CA ASP A 43 9.20 9.68 5.08
C ASP A 43 10.27 9.40 4.02
N SER A 44 10.46 8.13 3.64
CA SER A 44 11.37 7.75 2.56
C SER A 44 10.89 8.32 1.22
N PHE A 45 9.61 8.17 0.91
CA PHE A 45 9.02 8.61 -0.37
C PHE A 45 8.82 10.12 -0.48
N ARG A 46 8.64 10.84 0.63
CA ARG A 46 8.53 12.31 0.65
C ARG A 46 9.82 13.04 0.26
N ARG A 47 10.99 12.39 0.37
CA ARG A 47 12.29 13.01 0.07
C ARG A 47 12.37 13.39 -1.40
N LYS A 48 12.95 14.56 -1.71
CA LYS A 48 13.21 15.01 -3.11
C LYS A 48 14.03 14.02 -3.93
N LYS A 49 14.90 13.23 -3.27
CA LYS A 49 15.70 12.15 -3.87
C LYS A 49 15.54 10.90 -3.00
N PRO A 50 14.45 10.14 -3.16
CA PRO A 50 14.22 8.96 -2.34
C PRO A 50 15.22 7.86 -2.73
N HIS A 51 15.72 7.12 -1.74
CA HIS A 51 16.44 5.88 -2.04
C HIS A 51 15.45 4.88 -2.64
N ARG A 52 15.88 4.12 -3.66
CA ARG A 52 15.06 3.04 -4.21
C ARG A 52 14.74 2.04 -3.10
N LEU A 53 13.47 1.65 -2.99
CA LEU A 53 13.08 0.61 -2.05
C LEU A 53 13.66 -0.73 -2.50
N HIS A 54 14.27 -1.47 -1.58
CA HIS A 54 14.82 -2.79 -1.88
C HIS A 54 13.70 -3.77 -2.29
N ALA A 55 13.97 -4.65 -3.27
CA ALA A 55 12.98 -5.58 -3.81
C ALA A 55 12.34 -6.46 -2.72
N LYS A 56 13.14 -6.94 -1.76
CA LYS A 56 12.68 -7.60 -0.53
C LYS A 56 11.52 -6.88 0.17
N TYR A 57 11.62 -5.56 0.35
CA TYR A 57 10.60 -4.79 1.06
C TYR A 57 9.35 -4.55 0.20
N VAL A 58 9.53 -4.39 -1.11
CA VAL A 58 8.42 -4.36 -2.07
C VAL A 58 7.65 -5.69 -2.00
N ALA A 59 8.37 -6.82 -2.10
CA ALA A 59 7.79 -8.15 -2.05
C ALA A 59 7.04 -8.40 -0.73
N GLY A 60 7.63 -8.03 0.42
CA GLY A 60 6.98 -8.19 1.73
C GLY A 60 5.66 -7.45 1.85
N VAL A 61 5.59 -6.19 1.38
CA VAL A 61 4.31 -5.44 1.37
C VAL A 61 3.29 -6.11 0.46
N LEU A 62 3.70 -6.54 -0.74
CA LEU A 62 2.79 -7.18 -1.70
C LEU A 62 2.27 -8.54 -1.19
N ILE A 63 3.13 -9.37 -0.61
CA ILE A 63 2.76 -10.68 -0.08
C ILE A 63 1.76 -10.53 1.07
N GLU A 64 2.05 -9.70 2.08
CA GLU A 64 1.12 -9.46 3.18
C GLU A 64 -0.21 -8.87 2.71
N ALA A 65 -0.17 -7.94 1.76
CA ALA A 65 -1.37 -7.34 1.18
C ALA A 65 -2.22 -8.37 0.44
N VAL A 66 -1.61 -9.24 -0.37
CA VAL A 66 -2.31 -10.31 -1.09
C VAL A 66 -2.97 -11.27 -0.10
N GLU A 67 -2.24 -11.68 0.94
CA GLU A 67 -2.80 -12.54 2.00
C GLU A 67 -3.97 -11.86 2.72
N HIS A 68 -3.85 -10.56 3.01
CA HIS A 68 -4.90 -9.78 3.64
C HIS A 68 -6.15 -9.67 2.76
N LEU A 69 -5.99 -9.20 1.52
CA LEU A 69 -7.08 -9.00 0.57
C LEU A 69 -7.81 -10.30 0.23
N LYS A 70 -7.11 -11.44 0.16
CA LYS A 70 -7.73 -12.77 -0.05
C LYS A 70 -8.73 -13.17 1.04
N ARG A 71 -8.61 -12.59 2.25
CA ARG A 71 -9.51 -12.87 3.38
C ARG A 71 -10.71 -11.91 3.44
N LEU A 72 -10.69 -10.83 2.67
CA LEU A 72 -11.77 -9.85 2.66
C LEU A 72 -12.90 -10.28 1.70
N PRO A 73 -14.16 -9.93 2.00
CA PRO A 73 -15.25 -10.09 1.05
C PRO A 73 -15.10 -9.10 -0.12
N ASN A 74 -15.75 -9.42 -1.24
CA ASN A 74 -15.81 -8.51 -2.39
C ASN A 74 -16.60 -7.22 -2.08
N LEU A 75 -17.57 -7.29 -1.17
CA LEU A 75 -18.33 -6.15 -0.68
C LEU A 75 -17.96 -5.89 0.78
N ASN A 76 -17.24 -4.79 1.03
CA ASN A 76 -16.85 -4.38 2.36
C ASN A 76 -17.88 -3.41 2.96
N GLN A 77 -18.16 -3.54 4.25
CA GLN A 77 -19.06 -2.66 4.97
C GLN A 77 -18.25 -1.63 5.78
N CYS A 78 -18.28 -0.37 5.35
CA CYS A 78 -17.72 0.74 6.12
C CYS A 78 -18.81 1.29 7.07
N SER A 79 -18.54 1.31 8.36
CA SER A 79 -19.44 1.91 9.37
C SER A 79 -18.95 3.30 9.75
N THR A 80 -19.85 4.28 9.75
CA THR A 80 -19.59 5.64 10.24
C THR A 80 -20.13 5.86 11.66
N ALA A 81 -20.57 4.80 12.35
CA ALA A 81 -21.16 4.94 13.68
C ALA A 81 -20.21 5.57 14.71
N VAL A 82 -18.90 5.31 14.59
CA VAL A 82 -17.86 5.87 15.47
C VAL A 82 -17.38 7.22 14.94
N SER A 83 -16.84 7.24 13.72
CA SER A 83 -16.22 8.43 13.13
C SER A 83 -17.19 9.56 12.81
N LYS A 84 -18.48 9.25 12.55
CA LYS A 84 -19.51 10.14 11.99
C LYS A 84 -19.18 10.73 10.61
N GLN A 85 -18.02 10.39 10.06
CA GLN A 85 -17.52 10.87 8.76
C GLN A 85 -16.68 9.78 8.08
N VAL A 86 -16.51 9.89 6.78
CA VAL A 86 -15.59 9.05 6.00
C VAL A 86 -14.95 9.91 4.92
N THR A 87 -13.64 9.75 4.73
CA THR A 87 -12.93 10.41 3.63
C THR A 87 -12.95 9.50 2.41
N ILE A 88 -13.52 9.97 1.30
CA ILE A 88 -13.53 9.23 0.04
C ILE A 88 -12.55 9.91 -0.92
N CYS A 89 -11.53 9.17 -1.33
CA CYS A 89 -10.54 9.57 -2.31
C CYS A 89 -10.86 8.91 -3.66
N GLY A 90 -11.03 9.71 -4.70
CA GLY A 90 -11.09 9.22 -6.07
C GLY A 90 -9.71 8.93 -6.64
N ASP A 91 -9.60 8.97 -7.96
CA ASP A 91 -8.42 8.56 -8.70
C ASP A 91 -7.15 9.33 -8.27
N LEU A 92 -6.06 8.59 -8.09
CA LEU A 92 -4.75 9.15 -7.80
C LEU A 92 -3.86 9.19 -9.05
N HIS A 93 -4.02 8.26 -9.99
CA HIS A 93 -3.23 8.17 -11.23
C HIS A 93 -1.72 8.35 -10.98
N GLY A 94 -1.18 7.64 -9.98
CA GLY A 94 0.24 7.66 -9.63
C GLY A 94 0.77 9.03 -9.16
N LYS A 95 -0.09 9.91 -8.64
CA LYS A 95 0.29 11.20 -8.04
C LYS A 95 0.55 11.05 -6.54
N LEU A 96 1.77 10.69 -6.20
CA LEU A 96 2.20 10.52 -4.81
C LEU A 96 2.02 11.79 -3.97
N ASP A 97 2.34 12.96 -4.51
CA ASP A 97 2.24 14.23 -3.76
C ASP A 97 0.80 14.52 -3.33
N ASP A 98 -0.19 14.19 -4.17
CA ASP A 98 -1.61 14.36 -3.84
C ASP A 98 -2.01 13.43 -2.68
N LEU A 99 -1.57 12.17 -2.71
CA LEU A 99 -1.79 11.22 -1.61
C LEU A 99 -1.15 11.71 -0.29
N LEU A 100 0.07 12.25 -0.35
CA LEU A 100 0.74 12.80 0.83
C LEU A 100 0.02 14.05 1.36
N VAL A 101 -0.54 14.88 0.49
CA VAL A 101 -1.36 16.04 0.89
C VAL A 101 -2.64 15.60 1.57
N VAL A 102 -3.31 14.54 1.09
CA VAL A 102 -4.48 13.96 1.74
C VAL A 102 -4.13 13.53 3.18
N PHE A 103 -3.05 12.76 3.37
CA PHE A 103 -2.63 12.35 4.71
C PHE A 103 -2.17 13.51 5.59
N HIS A 104 -1.60 14.57 5.00
CA HIS A 104 -1.21 15.75 5.76
C HIS A 104 -2.43 16.55 6.24
N LYS A 105 -3.46 16.70 5.41
CA LYS A 105 -4.65 17.50 5.72
C LYS A 105 -5.66 16.75 6.61
N ASN A 106 -5.88 15.48 6.33
CA ASN A 106 -6.91 14.68 6.99
C ASN A 106 -6.33 13.69 8.02
N GLY A 107 -5.00 13.65 8.17
CA GLY A 107 -4.32 12.72 9.07
C GLY A 107 -4.21 11.31 8.49
N LEU A 108 -3.45 10.45 9.16
CA LEU A 108 -3.43 9.02 8.83
C LEU A 108 -4.75 8.34 9.24
N PRO A 109 -5.10 7.19 8.62
CA PRO A 109 -6.30 6.45 8.99
C PRO A 109 -6.34 6.11 10.48
N SER A 110 -7.54 6.15 11.03
CA SER A 110 -7.83 5.84 12.43
C SER A 110 -9.33 5.56 12.58
N PRO A 111 -9.79 5.00 13.71
CA PRO A 111 -11.21 4.76 13.95
C PRO A 111 -12.09 6.01 13.79
N ASP A 112 -11.53 7.20 14.02
CA ASP A 112 -12.22 8.49 13.88
C ASP A 112 -12.11 9.10 12.47
N SER A 113 -11.25 8.55 11.62
CA SER A 113 -11.01 9.04 10.25
C SER A 113 -10.78 7.87 9.28
N PRO A 114 -11.84 7.13 8.92
CA PRO A 114 -11.77 6.07 7.92
C PRO A 114 -11.63 6.64 6.50
N TYR A 115 -11.01 5.85 5.63
CA TYR A 115 -10.72 6.18 4.23
C TYR A 115 -11.25 5.13 3.26
N ILE A 116 -11.86 5.59 2.17
CA ILE A 116 -12.20 4.78 1.00
C ILE A 116 -11.42 5.33 -0.18
N PHE A 117 -10.55 4.52 -0.78
CA PHE A 117 -9.86 4.84 -2.03
C PHE A 117 -10.53 4.11 -3.19
N ASN A 118 -11.10 4.85 -4.12
CA ASN A 118 -12.05 4.34 -5.10
C ASN A 118 -11.44 4.04 -6.47
N GLY A 119 -10.38 3.22 -6.50
CA GLY A 119 -9.72 2.77 -7.73
C GLY A 119 -8.83 3.80 -8.41
N ASP A 120 -8.24 3.40 -9.54
CA ASP A 120 -7.37 4.23 -10.38
C ASP A 120 -6.20 4.86 -9.59
N PHE A 121 -5.53 3.99 -8.84
CA PHE A 121 -4.38 4.31 -8.01
C PHE A 121 -3.13 4.49 -8.87
N VAL A 122 -2.99 3.60 -9.85
CA VAL A 122 -1.83 3.48 -10.74
C VAL A 122 -2.15 4.07 -12.12
N ASP A 123 -1.18 4.00 -13.04
CA ASP A 123 -1.20 4.61 -14.38
C ASP A 123 -1.08 6.14 -14.45
N ARG A 124 -0.62 6.62 -15.62
CA ARG A 124 -0.37 8.03 -16.02
C ARG A 124 0.71 8.77 -15.23
N GLY A 125 0.75 8.65 -13.90
CA GLY A 125 1.73 9.27 -13.03
C GLY A 125 3.03 8.47 -12.92
N LYS A 126 4.14 9.18 -12.68
CA LYS A 126 5.48 8.58 -12.56
C LYS A 126 5.72 7.85 -11.24
N LYS A 127 4.78 7.92 -10.29
CA LYS A 127 4.90 7.43 -8.91
C LYS A 127 3.83 6.40 -8.53
N GLY A 128 3.34 5.64 -9.52
CA GLY A 128 2.32 4.61 -9.31
C GLY A 128 2.74 3.52 -8.31
N LEU A 129 3.99 3.07 -8.34
CA LEU A 129 4.49 2.07 -7.39
C LEU A 129 4.48 2.61 -5.95
N GLU A 130 4.96 3.83 -5.73
CA GLU A 130 4.97 4.44 -4.40
C GLU A 130 3.54 4.66 -3.87
N VAL A 131 2.61 5.10 -4.73
CA VAL A 131 1.19 5.22 -4.37
C VAL A 131 0.62 3.87 -3.96
N LEU A 132 0.80 2.83 -4.77
CA LEU A 132 0.30 1.49 -4.48
C LEU A 132 0.87 0.96 -3.16
N LEU A 133 2.19 1.08 -2.95
CA LEU A 133 2.83 0.61 -1.72
C LEU A 133 2.33 1.35 -0.47
N LEU A 134 2.06 2.66 -0.57
CA LEU A 134 1.47 3.40 0.56
C LEU A 134 0.02 2.99 0.82
N LEU A 135 -0.80 2.82 -0.21
CA LEU A 135 -2.19 2.37 -0.07
C LEU A 135 -2.28 0.97 0.57
N LEU A 136 -1.44 0.04 0.11
CA LEU A 136 -1.35 -1.29 0.73
C LEU A 136 -0.80 -1.20 2.16
N GLY A 137 0.18 -0.31 2.40
CA GLY A 137 0.72 -0.09 3.73
C GLY A 137 -0.32 0.42 4.73
N VAL A 138 -1.15 1.40 4.35
CA VAL A 138 -2.23 1.89 5.22
C VAL A 138 -3.32 0.84 5.41
N LEU A 139 -3.65 0.04 4.39
CA LEU A 139 -4.58 -1.08 4.51
C LEU A 139 -4.10 -2.11 5.53
N LEU A 140 -2.81 -2.49 5.47
CA LEU A 140 -2.23 -3.48 6.38
C LEU A 140 -2.14 -2.98 7.82
N VAL A 141 -1.82 -1.69 8.02
CA VAL A 141 -1.67 -1.10 9.36
C VAL A 141 -3.02 -0.75 9.99
N PHE A 142 -4.03 -0.42 9.18
CA PHE A 142 -5.37 0.02 9.61
C PHE A 142 -6.50 -0.76 8.90
N PRO A 143 -6.59 -2.08 9.11
CA PRO A 143 -7.47 -2.96 8.32
C PRO A 143 -8.97 -2.76 8.56
N GLY A 144 -9.39 -1.99 9.58
CA GLY A 144 -10.80 -1.65 9.82
C GLY A 144 -11.18 -0.26 9.33
N GLU A 145 -10.19 0.55 8.96
CA GLU A 145 -10.33 1.98 8.71
C GLU A 145 -10.01 2.35 7.26
N VAL A 146 -9.44 1.43 6.48
CA VAL A 146 -9.06 1.65 5.07
C VAL A 146 -9.74 0.64 4.18
N PHE A 147 -10.39 1.14 3.13
CA PHE A 147 -11.05 0.35 2.11
C PHE A 147 -10.49 0.71 0.74
N LEU A 148 -10.05 -0.29 -0.03
CA LEU A 148 -9.56 -0.12 -1.39
C LEU A 148 -10.54 -0.78 -2.36
N ASN A 149 -11.15 0.01 -3.24
CA ASN A 149 -11.96 -0.52 -4.34
C ASN A 149 -11.10 -0.65 -5.60
N ARG A 150 -11.37 -1.69 -6.39
CA ARG A 150 -10.68 -1.90 -7.67
C ARG A 150 -11.25 -0.96 -8.74
N GLY A 151 -10.40 -0.16 -9.38
CA GLY A 151 -10.72 0.61 -10.58
C GLY A 151 -10.39 -0.17 -11.86
N ASN A 152 -10.62 0.46 -13.02
CA ASN A 152 -10.33 -0.17 -14.31
C ASN A 152 -8.82 -0.16 -14.64
N HIS A 153 -8.05 0.77 -14.07
CA HIS A 153 -6.60 0.82 -14.23
C HIS A 153 -5.86 -0.22 -13.37
N GLU A 154 -6.53 -0.86 -12.40
CA GLU A 154 -6.02 -2.05 -11.69
C GLU A 154 -6.29 -3.35 -12.46
N ASP A 155 -6.08 -3.33 -13.78
CA ASP A 155 -6.21 -4.48 -14.66
C ASP A 155 -4.99 -4.68 -15.55
N HIS A 156 -4.64 -5.93 -15.83
CA HIS A 156 -3.49 -6.29 -16.66
C HIS A 156 -3.54 -5.61 -18.03
N VAL A 157 -4.72 -5.52 -18.64
CA VAL A 157 -4.88 -4.93 -19.98
C VAL A 157 -4.49 -3.46 -19.97
N MET A 158 -4.95 -2.70 -18.98
CA MET A 158 -4.63 -1.28 -18.88
C MET A 158 -3.16 -1.04 -18.57
N ASN A 159 -2.57 -1.81 -17.64
CA ASN A 159 -1.17 -1.66 -17.26
C ASN A 159 -0.17 -2.08 -18.35
N THR A 160 -0.56 -3.01 -19.23
CA THR A 160 0.30 -3.45 -20.36
C THR A 160 0.11 -2.59 -21.61
N SER A 161 -1.03 -1.90 -21.69
CA SER A 161 -1.33 -0.97 -22.79
C SER A 161 -0.44 0.27 -22.65
N THR A 162 0.78 0.17 -23.17
CA THR A 162 1.68 1.31 -23.32
C THR A 162 1.01 2.29 -24.28
N ARG A 163 0.27 3.27 -23.75
CA ARG A 163 -0.09 4.45 -24.54
C ARG A 163 1.20 5.24 -24.67
N ASN A 164 1.83 5.10 -25.83
CA ASN A 164 2.88 6.01 -26.28
C ASN A 164 2.32 7.43 -26.19
N PHE A 165 2.80 8.20 -25.21
CA PHE A 165 2.63 9.64 -25.17
C PHE A 165 3.83 10.29 -25.85
#